data_AF-A0A915XUW7-F1
#
_entry.id   AF-A0A915XUW7-F1
#
_cell.length_a   1.000
_cell.length_b   1.000
_cell.length_c   1.000
_cell.angle_alpha   90.00
_cell.angle_beta   90.00
_cell.angle_gamma   90.00
#
_symmetry.space_group_name_H-M   'P 1'
#
loop_
_entity.id
_entity.type
_entity.pdbx_description
1 polymer ?
#
loop_
_entity_poly.entity_id
_entity_poly.type
_entity_poly.pdbx_seq_one_letter_code
_entity_poly.pdbx_strand_id
1 'polypeptide(L)'
;MDPPWELAHLCQELQTPSLFAGERLFLIPHAEAYFALPPKAVEGLLATLKTSPAGVLWVGLFAELPEAPSGPLVEGLASLGEVEHLSLPPAPKPWEEVRLSQEQKALLRELLAEEAPELLAHQDVLDVLFETHGFSPRQLVQAAKDLLASQELSPEAARRSAGRQTLTASELEKALQDGKWPQVAYHLAQLAEGAVLSTFRGTETSGRKAADLVAGLLTRACLSALTVRVLAEEAGLARELDPARVSQASWYPREFKPRIYPKLLAKAQEMPELGLADRSPWSLQASFRLAARFSSKKLATAVADLLRFGALRAEGLEPWAPVVLAYASLFAASNSS
;
A
#
# COMPACT_ATOMS: atom_id res chain seq x y z
N MET A 1 -2.68 12.28 1.15
CA MET A 1 -3.52 12.64 0.01
C MET A 1 -3.08 14.03 -0.38
N ASP A 2 -2.60 14.20 -1.60
CA ASP A 2 -2.26 15.53 -2.09
C ASP A 2 -3.55 16.34 -2.22
N PRO A 3 -3.55 17.62 -1.82
CA PRO A 3 -4.74 18.46 -1.96
C PRO A 3 -5.15 18.55 -3.44
N PRO A 4 -6.44 18.77 -3.73
CA PRO A 4 -6.88 19.03 -5.10
C PRO A 4 -6.05 20.18 -5.67
N TRP A 5 -5.66 20.06 -6.94
CA TRP A 5 -4.90 21.13 -7.58
C TRP A 5 -5.67 22.44 -7.46
N GLU A 6 -4.99 23.51 -7.09
CA GLU A 6 -5.64 24.82 -7.17
C GLU A 6 -5.94 25.13 -8.64
N LEU A 7 -7.11 25.71 -8.93
CA LEU A 7 -7.54 25.99 -10.31
C LEU A 7 -6.48 26.79 -11.09
N ALA A 8 -5.83 27.75 -10.44
CA ALA A 8 -4.76 28.55 -11.05
C ALA A 8 -3.55 27.70 -11.46
N HIS A 9 -3.17 26.73 -10.62
CA HIS A 9 -2.07 25.82 -10.89
C HIS A 9 -2.41 24.87 -12.05
N LEU A 10 -3.64 24.34 -12.10
CA LEU A 10 -4.11 23.53 -13.22
C LEU A 10 -4.06 24.31 -14.54
N CYS A 11 -4.62 25.53 -14.57
CA CYS A 11 -4.61 26.35 -15.78
C CYS A 11 -3.19 26.65 -16.26
N GLN A 12 -2.26 26.91 -15.33
CA GLN A 12 -0.85 27.11 -15.66
C GLN A 12 -0.22 25.85 -16.26
N GLU A 13 -0.47 24.69 -15.66
CA GLU A 13 0.08 23.42 -16.13
C GLU A 13 -0.45 23.02 -17.52
N LEU A 14 -1.74 23.25 -17.78
CA LEU A 14 -2.37 23.02 -19.09
C LEU A 14 -1.78 23.91 -20.19
N GLN A 15 -1.30 25.09 -19.84
CA GLN A 15 -0.68 26.05 -20.77
C GLN A 15 0.82 25.84 -20.94
N THR A 16 1.45 25.06 -20.06
CA THR A 16 2.89 24.81 -20.13
C THR A 16 3.17 23.78 -21.24
N PRO A 17 4.05 24.04 -22.22
CA PRO A 17 4.41 23.03 -23.19
C PRO A 17 5.32 21.96 -22.55
N SER A 18 5.11 20.69 -22.90
CA SER A 18 6.06 19.63 -22.49
C SER A 18 7.34 19.75 -23.30
N LEU A 19 8.48 19.73 -22.61
CA LEU A 19 9.80 19.74 -23.23
C LEU A 19 10.30 18.33 -23.61
N PHE A 20 9.61 17.28 -23.14
CA PHE A 20 10.13 15.90 -23.17
C PHE A 20 9.20 14.90 -23.87
N ALA A 21 7.90 15.18 -23.92
CA ALA A 21 6.90 14.28 -24.48
C ALA A 21 5.97 15.06 -25.41
N GLY A 22 5.73 14.52 -26.61
CA GLY A 22 4.82 15.11 -27.59
C GLY A 22 3.35 15.04 -27.20
N GLU A 23 3.02 14.21 -26.20
CA GLU A 23 1.67 14.03 -25.66
C GLU A 23 1.67 14.08 -24.13
N ARG A 24 0.64 14.68 -23.53
CA ARG A 24 0.46 14.85 -22.08
C ARG A 24 -0.93 14.38 -21.67
N LEU A 25 -0.97 13.60 -20.58
CA LEU A 25 -2.18 13.19 -19.88
C LEU A 25 -2.23 13.89 -18.52
N PHE A 26 -3.35 14.53 -18.21
CA PHE A 26 -3.60 15.12 -16.89
C PHE A 26 -4.69 14.34 -16.17
N LEU A 27 -4.38 13.85 -14.96
CA LEU A 27 -5.33 13.15 -14.10
C LEU A 27 -5.46 13.94 -12.81
N ILE A 28 -6.66 14.46 -12.55
CA ILE A 28 -6.95 15.31 -11.39
C ILE A 28 -7.81 14.50 -10.41
N PRO A 29 -7.21 13.98 -9.32
CA PRO A 29 -7.98 13.34 -8.26
C PRO A 29 -8.72 14.38 -7.42
N HIS A 30 -9.82 13.99 -6.79
CA HIS A 30 -10.61 14.83 -5.88
C HIS A 30 -11.10 16.13 -6.52
N ALA A 31 -11.69 16.01 -7.71
CA ALA A 31 -12.15 17.14 -8.50
C ALA A 31 -13.51 17.71 -8.05
N GLU A 32 -14.04 17.34 -6.87
CA GLU A 32 -15.37 17.75 -6.39
C GLU A 32 -15.51 19.28 -6.36
N ALA A 33 -14.44 19.97 -5.96
CA ALA A 33 -14.40 21.43 -5.90
C ALA A 33 -14.54 22.11 -7.28
N TYR A 34 -14.16 21.44 -8.37
CA TYR A 34 -14.28 21.99 -9.72
C TYR A 34 -15.73 22.07 -10.19
N PHE A 35 -16.55 21.10 -9.81
CA PHE A 35 -17.98 21.09 -10.12
C PHE A 35 -18.76 22.17 -9.35
N ALA A 36 -18.18 22.71 -8.27
CA ALA A 36 -18.74 23.82 -7.50
C ALA A 36 -18.17 25.20 -7.89
N LEU A 37 -17.37 25.29 -8.97
CA LEU A 37 -16.78 26.56 -9.39
C LEU A 37 -17.83 27.58 -9.85
N PRO A 38 -17.62 28.88 -9.58
CA PRO A 38 -18.49 29.91 -10.10
C PRO A 38 -18.40 29.97 -11.64
N PRO A 39 -19.48 30.36 -12.36
CA PRO A 39 -19.52 30.33 -13.83
C PRO A 39 -18.32 31.00 -14.53
N LYS A 40 -17.86 32.15 -14.01
CA LYS A 40 -16.67 32.84 -14.55
C LYS A 40 -15.38 32.02 -14.45
N ALA A 41 -15.22 31.23 -13.39
CA ALA A 41 -14.06 30.38 -13.21
C ALA A 41 -14.12 29.15 -14.14
N VAL A 42 -15.33 28.62 -14.36
CA VAL A 42 -15.59 27.56 -15.35
C VAL A 42 -15.25 28.05 -16.77
N GLU A 43 -15.73 29.23 -17.16
CA GLU A 43 -15.41 29.85 -18.45
C GLU A 43 -13.89 30.00 -18.65
N GLY A 44 -13.17 30.45 -17.61
CA GLY A 44 -11.72 30.56 -17.65
C GLY A 44 -11.01 29.22 -17.83
N LEU A 45 -11.47 28.16 -17.17
CA LEU A 45 -10.93 26.81 -17.33
C LEU A 45 -11.18 26.27 -18.76
N LEU A 46 -12.41 26.40 -19.26
CA LEU A 46 -12.78 25.96 -20.60
C LEU A 46 -12.01 26.71 -21.69
N ALA A 47 -11.81 28.02 -21.53
CA ALA A 47 -10.97 28.81 -22.42
C ALA A 47 -9.53 28.30 -22.41
N THR A 48 -8.99 28.00 -21.21
CA THR A 48 -7.63 27.46 -21.05
C THR A 48 -7.46 26.11 -21.75
N LEU A 49 -8.49 25.25 -21.71
CA LEU A 49 -8.48 23.96 -22.41
C LEU A 49 -8.51 24.14 -23.93
N LYS A 50 -9.35 25.06 -24.45
CA LYS A 50 -9.41 25.39 -25.89
C LYS A 50 -8.08 25.88 -26.44
N THR A 51 -7.34 26.65 -25.66
CA THR A 51 -6.06 27.25 -26.06
C THR A 51 -4.87 26.44 -25.57
N SER A 52 -5.06 25.19 -25.16
CA SER A 52 -3.96 24.34 -24.71
C SER A 52 -2.97 24.07 -25.86
N PRO A 53 -1.64 24.01 -25.59
CA PRO A 53 -0.65 23.70 -26.61
C PRO A 53 -0.92 22.34 -27.27
N ALA A 54 -0.58 22.22 -28.55
CA ALA A 54 -0.64 20.95 -29.25
C ALA A 54 0.17 19.88 -28.49
N GLY A 55 -0.44 18.72 -28.24
CA GLY A 55 0.14 17.66 -27.43
C GLY A 55 -0.49 17.46 -26.05
N VAL A 56 -1.57 18.16 -25.69
CA VAL A 56 -2.43 17.72 -24.57
C VAL A 56 -3.46 16.74 -25.12
N LEU A 57 -3.38 15.47 -24.72
CA LEU A 57 -4.22 14.42 -25.30
C LEU A 57 -5.54 14.26 -24.53
N TRP A 58 -5.47 14.23 -23.19
CA TRP A 58 -6.60 13.90 -22.30
C TRP A 58 -6.50 14.61 -20.94
N VAL A 59 -7.65 15.08 -20.43
CA VAL A 59 -7.81 15.61 -19.07
C VAL A 59 -8.91 14.82 -18.36
N GLY A 60 -8.53 13.99 -17.40
CA GLY A 60 -9.46 13.23 -16.56
C GLY A 60 -9.72 13.93 -15.23
N LEU A 61 -10.98 14.29 -14.97
CA LEU A 61 -11.44 14.81 -13.68
C LEU A 61 -12.12 13.69 -12.90
N PHE A 62 -11.58 13.32 -11.74
CA PHE A 62 -12.13 12.25 -10.90
C PHE A 62 -12.71 12.86 -9.63
N ALA A 63 -14.01 12.72 -9.42
CA ALA A 63 -14.71 13.23 -8.26
C ALA A 63 -15.68 12.17 -7.69
N GLU A 64 -15.76 12.09 -6.37
CA GLU A 64 -16.77 11.29 -5.69
C GLU A 64 -18.02 12.16 -5.44
N LEU A 65 -19.05 11.97 -6.27
CA LEU A 65 -20.29 12.74 -6.21
C LEU A 65 -21.49 11.81 -5.93
N PRO A 66 -22.48 12.26 -5.13
CA PRO A 66 -23.66 11.44 -4.82
C PRO A 66 -24.60 11.26 -6.01
N GLU A 67 -24.52 12.14 -7.01
CA GLU A 67 -25.31 12.10 -8.25
C GLU A 67 -24.41 12.46 -9.43
N ALA A 68 -24.85 12.13 -10.65
CA ALA A 68 -24.13 12.48 -11.87
C ALA A 68 -23.92 14.00 -11.94
N PRO A 69 -22.68 14.46 -12.21
CA PRO A 69 -22.39 15.88 -12.27
C PRO A 69 -23.19 16.53 -13.40
N SER A 70 -23.78 17.69 -13.13
CA SER A 70 -24.52 18.51 -14.10
C SER A 70 -24.12 19.99 -14.00
N GLY A 71 -24.43 20.77 -15.03
CA GLY A 71 -24.19 22.21 -15.06
C GLY A 71 -23.03 22.67 -15.96
N PRO A 72 -22.61 23.94 -15.82
CA PRO A 72 -21.82 24.64 -16.84
C PRO A 72 -20.47 24.00 -17.19
N LEU A 73 -19.83 23.33 -16.23
CA LEU A 73 -18.54 22.67 -16.46
C LEU A 73 -18.71 21.42 -17.32
N VAL A 74 -19.71 20.59 -17.03
CA VAL A 74 -19.97 19.34 -17.77
C VAL A 74 -20.42 19.65 -19.19
N GLU A 75 -21.36 20.59 -19.34
CA GLU A 75 -21.83 21.07 -20.65
C GLU A 75 -20.68 21.70 -21.45
N GLY A 76 -19.85 22.49 -20.79
CA GLY A 76 -18.67 23.10 -21.38
C GLY A 76 -17.64 22.08 -21.86
N LEU A 77 -17.34 21.07 -21.05
CA LEU A 77 -16.41 19.98 -21.41
C LEU A 77 -16.96 19.13 -22.55
N ALA A 78 -18.26 18.84 -22.56
CA ALA A 78 -18.91 18.09 -23.65
C ALA A 78 -18.87 18.84 -25.00
N SER A 79 -18.79 20.18 -24.97
CA SER A 79 -18.58 20.99 -26.18
C SER A 79 -17.14 20.95 -26.71
N LEU A 80 -16.18 20.49 -25.91
CA LEU A 80 -14.75 20.42 -26.24
C LEU A 80 -14.28 19.04 -26.67
N GLY A 81 -14.99 17.99 -26.24
CA GLY A 81 -14.61 16.61 -26.51
C GLY A 81 -15.60 15.61 -25.89
N GLU A 82 -15.15 14.37 -25.75
CA GLU A 82 -15.95 13.31 -25.14
C GLU A 82 -15.94 13.44 -23.62
N VAL A 83 -17.13 13.37 -23.01
CA VAL A 83 -17.31 13.35 -21.56
C VAL A 83 -18.03 12.06 -21.21
N GLU A 84 -17.35 11.20 -20.46
CA GLU A 84 -17.91 9.96 -19.96
C GLU A 84 -18.13 10.07 -18.45
N HIS A 85 -19.35 9.75 -18.00
CA HIS A 85 -19.67 9.63 -16.59
C HIS A 85 -19.64 8.17 -16.17
N LEU A 86 -18.67 7.80 -15.35
CA LEU A 86 -18.58 6.48 -14.75
C LEU A 86 -19.34 6.46 -13.42
N SER A 87 -20.56 5.93 -13.44
CA SER A 87 -21.35 5.73 -12.23
C SER A 87 -20.80 4.53 -11.45
N LEU A 88 -20.27 4.77 -10.25
CA LEU A 88 -19.90 3.70 -9.33
C LEU A 88 -21.05 3.49 -8.34
N PRO A 89 -21.57 2.26 -8.15
CA PRO A 89 -22.54 2.00 -7.12
C PRO A 89 -21.90 2.27 -5.75
N PRO A 90 -22.67 2.75 -4.77
CA PRO A 90 -22.14 3.02 -3.45
C PRO A 90 -21.52 1.76 -2.84
N ALA A 91 -20.38 1.92 -2.18
CA ALA A 91 -19.77 0.83 -1.42
C ALA A 91 -20.75 0.34 -0.34
N PRO A 92 -20.85 -0.98 -0.09
CA PRO A 92 -21.75 -1.51 0.93
C PRO A 92 -21.39 -0.93 2.30
N LYS A 93 -22.40 -0.56 3.11
CA LYS A 93 -22.12 -0.04 4.45
C LYS A 93 -21.62 -1.16 5.37
N PRO A 94 -20.77 -0.87 6.36
CA PRO A 94 -20.14 -1.90 7.21
C PRO A 94 -21.09 -2.81 7.99
N TRP A 95 -22.38 -2.45 8.10
CA TRP A 95 -23.41 -3.17 8.87
C TRP A 95 -24.59 -3.65 7.99
N GLU A 96 -24.53 -3.48 6.67
CA GLU A 96 -25.53 -4.04 5.76
C GLU A 96 -25.23 -5.54 5.54
N GLU A 97 -26.24 -6.39 5.69
CA GLU A 97 -26.10 -7.86 5.60
C GLU A 97 -25.63 -8.32 4.20
N VAL A 98 -24.32 -8.52 4.06
CA VAL A 98 -23.53 -9.51 3.26
C VAL A 98 -24.11 -10.05 1.94
N ARG A 99 -24.81 -9.25 1.12
CA ARG A 99 -25.16 -9.61 -0.27
C ARG A 99 -24.99 -8.43 -1.20
N LEU A 100 -24.24 -8.64 -2.28
CA LEU A 100 -24.10 -7.68 -3.38
C LEU A 100 -25.47 -7.30 -3.96
N SER A 101 -25.71 -6.00 -4.17
CA SER A 101 -26.89 -5.53 -4.90
C SER A 101 -26.84 -5.98 -6.37
N GLN A 102 -27.97 -5.96 -7.06
CA GLN A 102 -28.02 -6.32 -8.49
C GLN A 102 -27.18 -5.36 -9.34
N GLU A 103 -27.16 -4.07 -9.00
CA GLU A 103 -26.34 -3.04 -9.66
C GLU A 103 -24.85 -3.30 -9.45
N GLN A 104 -24.44 -3.66 -8.22
CA GLN A 104 -23.06 -4.04 -7.92
C GLN A 104 -22.64 -5.29 -8.69
N LYS A 105 -23.50 -6.31 -8.77
CA LYS A 105 -23.24 -7.51 -9.58
C LYS A 105 -23.12 -7.18 -11.08
N ALA A 106 -23.93 -6.25 -11.59
CA ALA A 106 -23.87 -5.82 -12.99
C ALA A 106 -22.52 -5.16 -13.30
N LEU A 107 -22.08 -4.20 -12.48
CA LEU A 107 -20.77 -3.55 -12.66
C LEU A 107 -19.61 -4.56 -12.59
N LEU A 108 -19.63 -5.46 -11.60
CA LEU A 108 -18.59 -6.49 -11.47
C LEU A 108 -18.57 -7.44 -12.67
N ARG A 109 -19.73 -7.73 -13.27
CA ARG A 109 -19.82 -8.52 -14.52
C ARG A 109 -19.27 -7.76 -15.72
N GLU A 110 -19.54 -6.46 -15.84
CA GLU A 110 -18.98 -5.63 -16.92
C GLU A 110 -17.45 -5.59 -16.85
N LEU A 111 -16.89 -5.38 -15.66
CA LEU A 111 -15.44 -5.43 -15.45
C LEU A 111 -14.84 -6.79 -15.80
N LEU A 112 -15.51 -7.88 -15.44
CA LEU A 112 -15.07 -9.23 -15.82
C LEU A 112 -15.24 -9.49 -17.33
N ALA A 113 -16.24 -8.90 -17.98
CA ALA A 113 -16.43 -9.02 -19.43
C ALA A 113 -15.27 -8.40 -20.21
N GLU A 114 -14.73 -7.29 -19.71
CA GLU A 114 -13.59 -6.61 -20.31
C GLU A 114 -12.27 -7.35 -20.05
N GLU A 115 -12.06 -7.79 -18.81
CA GLU A 115 -10.74 -8.25 -18.35
C GLU A 115 -10.56 -9.78 -18.33
N ALA A 116 -11.66 -10.54 -18.32
CA ALA A 116 -11.71 -11.99 -18.17
C ALA A 116 -12.96 -12.61 -18.84
N PRO A 117 -13.21 -12.36 -20.14
CA PRO A 117 -14.47 -12.70 -20.81
C PRO A 117 -14.80 -14.19 -20.79
N GLU A 118 -13.80 -15.08 -20.78
CA GLU A 118 -14.06 -16.52 -20.79
C GLU A 118 -14.76 -17.01 -19.52
N LEU A 119 -14.59 -16.31 -18.39
CA LEU A 119 -15.25 -16.63 -17.13
C LEU A 119 -16.77 -16.40 -17.18
N LEU A 120 -17.27 -15.58 -18.11
CA LEU A 120 -18.70 -15.32 -18.28
C LEU A 120 -19.52 -16.57 -18.62
N ALA A 121 -18.87 -17.58 -19.22
CA ALA A 121 -19.48 -18.86 -19.53
C ALA A 121 -19.68 -19.77 -18.30
N HIS A 122 -19.01 -19.46 -17.18
CA HIS A 122 -18.98 -20.29 -15.97
C HIS A 122 -19.72 -19.60 -14.81
N GLN A 123 -21.05 -19.59 -14.88
CA GLN A 123 -21.91 -18.86 -13.92
C GLN A 123 -21.75 -19.34 -12.47
N ASP A 124 -21.52 -20.63 -12.26
CA ASP A 124 -21.26 -21.24 -10.96
C ASP A 124 -19.94 -20.74 -10.32
N VAL A 125 -18.90 -20.54 -11.14
CA VAL A 125 -17.62 -19.97 -10.70
C VAL A 125 -17.79 -18.48 -10.38
N LEU A 126 -18.55 -17.74 -11.19
CA LEU A 126 -18.85 -16.31 -10.97
C LEU A 126 -19.64 -16.07 -9.69
N ASP A 127 -20.68 -16.87 -9.45
CA ASP A 127 -21.50 -16.75 -8.24
C ASP A 127 -20.64 -16.97 -7.00
N VAL A 128 -19.76 -17.97 -7.02
CA VAL A 128 -18.80 -18.19 -5.95
C VAL A 128 -17.81 -17.04 -5.83
N LEU A 129 -17.27 -16.50 -6.92
CA LEU A 129 -16.36 -15.36 -6.87
C LEU A 129 -17.02 -14.12 -6.27
N PHE A 130 -18.28 -13.85 -6.60
CA PHE A 130 -19.07 -12.76 -6.03
C PHE A 130 -19.38 -12.96 -4.56
N GLU A 131 -19.75 -14.17 -4.15
CA GLU A 131 -19.94 -14.53 -2.74
C GLU A 131 -18.65 -14.41 -1.95
N THR A 132 -17.53 -14.76 -2.59
CA THR A 132 -16.20 -14.85 -1.96
C THR A 132 -15.55 -13.47 -1.79
N HIS A 133 -15.60 -12.61 -2.80
CA HIS A 133 -14.89 -11.32 -2.82
C HIS A 133 -15.78 -10.13 -2.47
N GLY A 134 -17.11 -10.30 -2.45
CA GLY A 134 -18.05 -9.19 -2.23
C GLY A 134 -17.84 -8.06 -3.24
N PHE A 135 -18.01 -6.80 -2.82
CA PHE A 135 -17.79 -5.64 -3.70
C PHE A 135 -16.32 -5.21 -3.68
N SER A 136 -15.45 -6.06 -4.22
CA SER A 136 -14.00 -5.82 -4.31
C SER A 136 -13.52 -5.95 -5.76
N PRO A 137 -13.78 -4.94 -6.64
CA PRO A 137 -13.62 -5.08 -8.08
C PRO A 137 -12.23 -5.52 -8.54
N ARG A 138 -11.17 -4.94 -7.95
CA ARG A 138 -9.78 -5.27 -8.30
C ARG A 138 -9.40 -6.69 -7.91
N GLN A 139 -9.77 -7.11 -6.70
CA GLN A 139 -9.49 -8.46 -6.18
C GLN A 139 -10.24 -9.51 -6.98
N LEU A 140 -11.49 -9.22 -7.34
CA LEU A 140 -12.31 -10.05 -8.19
C LEU A 140 -11.68 -10.24 -9.58
N VAL A 141 -11.28 -9.16 -10.26
CA VAL A 141 -10.65 -9.23 -11.59
C VAL A 141 -9.33 -10.00 -11.53
N GLN A 142 -8.52 -9.77 -10.49
CA GLN A 142 -7.27 -10.51 -10.32
C GLN A 142 -7.52 -11.99 -10.05
N ALA A 143 -8.50 -12.33 -9.20
CA ALA A 143 -8.90 -13.71 -8.95
C ALA A 143 -9.37 -14.41 -10.22
N ALA A 144 -10.17 -13.71 -11.03
CA ALA A 144 -10.62 -14.17 -12.33
C ALA A 144 -9.47 -14.47 -13.30
N LYS A 145 -8.55 -13.51 -13.48
CA LYS A 145 -7.37 -13.70 -14.34
C LYS A 145 -6.49 -14.86 -13.91
N ASP A 146 -6.30 -15.03 -12.60
CA ASP A 146 -5.49 -16.12 -12.07
C ASP A 146 -6.16 -17.50 -12.25
N LEU A 147 -7.49 -17.59 -12.14
CA LEU A 147 -8.24 -18.82 -12.44
C LEU A 147 -8.17 -19.21 -13.93
N LEU A 148 -8.21 -18.21 -14.81
CA LEU A 148 -8.03 -18.41 -16.24
C LEU A 148 -6.61 -18.85 -16.56
N ALA A 149 -5.61 -18.20 -15.95
CA ALA A 149 -4.20 -18.53 -16.14
C ALA A 149 -3.86 -19.95 -15.64
N SER A 150 -4.48 -20.40 -14.55
CA SER A 150 -4.31 -21.76 -14.03
C SER A 150 -5.17 -22.80 -14.74
N GLN A 151 -6.09 -22.38 -15.60
CA GLN A 151 -7.10 -23.24 -16.24
C GLN A 151 -7.97 -24.04 -15.24
N GLU A 152 -8.02 -23.62 -13.97
CA GLU A 152 -8.84 -24.26 -12.92
C GLU A 152 -10.19 -23.54 -12.76
N LEU A 153 -11.04 -23.61 -13.78
CA LEU A 153 -12.38 -22.99 -13.78
C LEU A 153 -13.39 -23.85 -13.01
N SER A 154 -13.22 -23.92 -11.68
CA SER A 154 -14.10 -24.67 -10.77
C SER A 154 -14.58 -23.83 -9.59
N PRO A 155 -15.78 -24.09 -9.06
CA PRO A 155 -16.28 -23.47 -7.83
C PRO A 155 -15.33 -23.63 -6.64
N GLU A 156 -14.65 -24.78 -6.48
CA GLU A 156 -13.68 -24.95 -5.38
C GLU A 156 -12.43 -24.08 -5.55
N ALA A 157 -11.94 -23.90 -6.77
CA ALA A 157 -10.83 -22.99 -7.05
C ALA A 157 -11.22 -21.52 -6.80
N ALA A 158 -12.44 -21.13 -7.15
CA ALA A 158 -12.97 -19.81 -6.83
C ALA A 158 -13.10 -19.58 -5.32
N ARG A 159 -13.54 -20.57 -4.52
CA ARG A 159 -13.54 -20.45 -3.05
C ARG A 159 -12.14 -20.31 -2.46
N ARG A 160 -11.15 -21.01 -3.03
CA ARG A 160 -9.74 -20.86 -2.61
C ARG A 160 -9.19 -19.45 -2.89
N SER A 161 -9.81 -18.69 -3.79
CA SER A 161 -9.41 -17.30 -4.04
C SER A 161 -9.82 -16.31 -2.93
N ALA A 162 -10.69 -16.72 -1.99
CA ALA A 162 -11.13 -15.94 -0.81
C ALA A 162 -9.99 -15.40 0.07
N GLY A 163 -8.83 -16.07 0.06
CA GLY A 163 -7.66 -15.69 0.84
C GLY A 163 -6.90 -14.48 0.29
N ARG A 164 -7.26 -13.96 -0.88
CA ARG A 164 -6.52 -12.87 -1.54
C ARG A 164 -6.91 -11.48 -1.03
N GLN A 165 -6.86 -11.28 0.29
CA GLN A 165 -6.95 -9.94 0.89
C GLN A 165 -5.77 -9.09 0.41
N THR A 166 -5.97 -7.80 0.14
CA THR A 166 -4.87 -6.88 -0.14
C THR A 166 -4.35 -6.32 1.16
N LEU A 167 -3.09 -6.57 1.46
CA LEU A 167 -2.39 -6.05 2.63
C LEU A 167 -1.34 -5.04 2.18
N THR A 168 -1.30 -3.87 2.80
CA THR A 168 -0.27 -2.90 2.45
C THR A 168 1.03 -3.20 3.21
N ALA A 169 2.18 -3.08 2.55
CA ALA A 169 3.48 -3.20 3.21
C ALA A 169 3.61 -2.26 4.43
N SER A 170 3.00 -1.07 4.33
CA SER A 170 2.95 -0.07 5.41
C SER A 170 2.20 -0.55 6.65
N GLU A 171 1.12 -1.33 6.51
CA GLU A 171 0.39 -1.90 7.64
C GLU A 171 1.22 -2.95 8.38
N LEU A 172 1.93 -3.81 7.64
CA LEU A 172 2.85 -4.78 8.22
C LEU A 172 3.99 -4.09 8.97
N GLU A 173 4.62 -3.09 8.34
CA GLU A 173 5.68 -2.28 8.97
C GLU A 173 5.17 -1.58 10.23
N LYS A 174 3.99 -0.95 10.16
CA LYS A 174 3.40 -0.25 11.31
C LYS A 174 3.10 -1.22 12.45
N ALA A 175 2.56 -2.40 12.17
CA ALA A 175 2.29 -3.42 13.17
C ALA A 175 3.58 -3.92 13.85
N LEU A 176 4.67 -4.10 13.07
CA LEU A 176 6.00 -4.41 13.60
C LEU A 176 6.52 -3.30 14.53
N GLN A 177 6.41 -2.04 14.12
CA GLN A 177 6.88 -0.88 14.88
C GLN A 177 6.08 -0.67 16.18
N ASP A 178 4.77 -0.77 16.10
CA ASP A 178 3.87 -0.65 17.26
C ASP A 178 3.97 -1.87 18.19
N GLY A 179 4.53 -2.99 17.70
CA GLY A 179 4.63 -4.25 18.43
C GLY A 179 3.30 -4.95 18.60
N LYS A 180 2.43 -4.80 17.62
CA LYS A 180 1.18 -5.55 17.52
C LYS A 180 1.50 -6.93 16.96
N TRP A 181 2.24 -7.73 17.70
CA TRP A 181 2.77 -9.01 17.22
C TRP A 181 1.69 -10.00 16.76
N PRO A 182 0.56 -10.16 17.48
CA PRO A 182 -0.54 -10.99 16.98
C PRO A 182 -1.04 -10.52 15.61
N GLN A 183 -1.07 -9.20 15.39
CA GLN A 183 -1.45 -8.62 14.12
C GLN A 183 -0.41 -8.89 13.02
N VAL A 184 0.89 -8.83 13.33
CA VAL A 184 1.95 -9.21 12.37
C VAL A 184 1.86 -10.69 12.00
N ALA A 185 1.68 -11.58 12.98
CA ALA A 185 1.52 -13.02 12.73
C ALA A 185 0.28 -13.30 11.87
N TYR A 186 -0.83 -12.62 12.16
CA TYR A 186 -2.05 -12.68 11.35
C TYR A 186 -1.78 -12.23 9.91
N HIS A 187 -1.10 -11.10 9.70
CA HIS A 187 -0.75 -10.60 8.38
C HIS A 187 0.18 -11.55 7.60
N LEU A 188 1.15 -12.17 8.27
CA LEU A 188 2.01 -13.18 7.66
C LEU A 188 1.22 -14.45 7.28
N ALA A 189 0.26 -14.88 8.10
CA ALA A 189 -0.62 -16.00 7.79
C ALA A 189 -1.49 -15.70 6.56
N GLN A 190 -2.10 -14.51 6.50
CA GLN A 190 -2.87 -14.07 5.33
C GLN A 190 -2.03 -14.09 4.05
N LEU A 191 -0.80 -13.56 4.10
CA LEU A 191 0.11 -13.56 2.95
C LEU A 191 0.59 -14.96 2.56
N ALA A 192 0.78 -15.86 3.53
CA ALA A 192 1.07 -17.27 3.28
C ALA A 192 -0.11 -18.02 2.65
N GLU A 193 -1.34 -17.65 3.01
CA GLU A 193 -2.60 -18.17 2.44
C GLU A 193 -2.93 -17.56 1.06
N GLY A 194 -2.12 -16.62 0.57
CA GLY A 194 -2.22 -16.09 -0.78
C GLY A 194 -2.67 -14.63 -0.89
N ALA A 195 -2.74 -13.89 0.22
CA ALA A 195 -2.98 -12.45 0.20
C ALA A 195 -1.99 -11.69 -0.69
N VAL A 196 -2.45 -10.58 -1.27
CA VAL A 196 -1.67 -9.71 -2.14
C VAL A 196 -1.02 -8.64 -1.29
N LEU A 197 0.30 -8.53 -1.36
CA LEU A 197 1.05 -7.42 -0.77
C LEU A 197 1.09 -6.25 -1.75
N SER A 198 0.48 -5.13 -1.39
CA SER A 198 0.58 -3.87 -2.13
C SER A 198 1.64 -2.96 -1.51
N THR A 199 2.44 -2.31 -2.35
CA THR A 199 3.39 -1.28 -1.90
C THR A 199 2.80 0.11 -2.05
N PHE A 200 3.42 1.10 -1.42
CA PHE A 200 3.03 2.51 -1.58
C PHE A 200 3.10 3.00 -3.04
N ARG A 201 3.88 2.34 -3.90
CA ARG A 201 3.99 2.64 -5.33
C ARG A 201 2.87 2.01 -6.17
N GLY A 202 1.90 1.37 -5.53
CA GLY A 202 0.81 0.66 -6.21
C GLY A 202 1.23 -0.67 -6.83
N THR A 203 2.46 -1.15 -6.57
CA THR A 203 2.87 -2.47 -7.06
C THR A 203 2.25 -3.56 -6.20
N GLU A 204 1.53 -4.47 -6.82
CA GLU A 204 0.91 -5.62 -6.16
C GLU A 204 1.72 -6.89 -6.44
N THR A 205 1.97 -7.66 -5.38
CA THR A 205 2.75 -8.89 -5.46
C THR A 205 2.14 -9.95 -4.55
N SER A 206 2.22 -11.21 -4.96
CA SER A 206 1.70 -12.34 -4.17
C SER A 206 2.72 -13.48 -4.16
N GLY A 207 2.45 -14.49 -3.33
CA GLY A 207 3.26 -15.72 -3.25
C GLY A 207 4.74 -15.41 -2.99
N ARG A 208 5.62 -15.95 -3.84
CA ARG A 208 7.08 -15.82 -3.69
C ARG A 208 7.57 -14.37 -3.70
N LYS A 209 7.07 -13.53 -4.61
CA LYS A 209 7.50 -12.12 -4.72
C LYS A 209 7.12 -11.33 -3.46
N ALA A 210 5.93 -11.59 -2.93
CA ALA A 210 5.51 -11.01 -1.65
C ALA A 210 6.39 -11.51 -0.48
N ALA A 211 6.71 -12.80 -0.43
CA ALA A 211 7.59 -13.35 0.59
C ALA A 211 9.00 -12.73 0.56
N ASP A 212 9.57 -12.51 -0.64
CA ASP A 212 10.87 -11.86 -0.78
C ASP A 212 10.84 -10.39 -0.37
N LEU A 213 9.76 -9.67 -0.68
CA LEU A 213 9.56 -8.30 -0.22
C LEU A 213 9.45 -8.23 1.30
N VAL A 214 8.61 -9.08 1.91
CA VAL A 214 8.47 -9.15 3.37
C VAL A 214 9.77 -9.53 4.04
N ALA A 215 10.52 -10.49 3.50
CA ALA A 215 11.83 -10.85 4.01
C ALA A 215 12.80 -9.66 3.95
N GLY A 216 12.82 -8.92 2.84
CA GLY A 216 13.62 -7.71 2.70
C GLY A 216 13.22 -6.63 3.73
N LEU A 217 11.93 -6.46 3.98
CA LEU A 217 11.39 -5.53 4.98
C LEU A 217 11.86 -5.92 6.40
N LEU A 218 11.69 -7.19 6.78
CA LEU A 218 12.12 -7.70 8.08
C LEU A 218 13.63 -7.61 8.26
N THR A 219 14.42 -7.94 7.23
CA THR A 219 15.88 -7.85 7.27
C THR A 219 16.32 -6.41 7.50
N ARG A 220 15.77 -5.45 6.75
CA ARG A 220 16.08 -4.02 6.93
C ARG A 220 15.69 -3.53 8.31
N ALA A 221 14.51 -3.91 8.81
CA ALA A 221 14.08 -3.52 10.15
C ALA A 221 15.02 -4.06 11.24
N CYS A 222 15.42 -5.34 11.16
CA CYS A 222 16.32 -5.96 12.14
C CYS A 222 17.74 -5.36 12.09
N LEU A 223 18.27 -5.10 10.88
CA LEU A 223 19.57 -4.43 10.70
C LEU A 223 19.55 -3.01 11.26
N SER A 224 18.52 -2.21 10.95
CA SER A 224 18.37 -0.87 11.50
C SER A 224 18.28 -0.88 13.03
N ALA A 225 17.58 -1.85 13.62
CA ALA A 225 17.53 -2.02 15.07
C ALA A 225 18.89 -2.41 15.67
N LEU A 226 19.65 -3.32 15.03
CA LEU A 226 21.02 -3.66 15.45
C LEU A 226 21.94 -2.44 15.43
N THR A 227 21.93 -1.71 14.32
CA THR A 227 22.69 -0.46 14.19
C THR A 227 22.32 0.53 15.30
N VAL A 228 21.03 0.72 15.57
CA VAL A 228 20.57 1.62 16.62
C VAL A 228 21.01 1.15 18.01
N ARG A 229 21.08 -0.15 18.29
CA ARG A 229 21.62 -0.66 19.57
C ARG A 229 23.08 -0.28 19.75
N VAL A 230 23.91 -0.51 18.73
CA VAL A 230 25.34 -0.14 18.76
C VAL A 230 25.51 1.36 18.96
N LEU A 231 24.79 2.18 18.17
CA LEU A 231 24.84 3.63 18.30
C LEU A 231 24.34 4.11 19.67
N ALA A 232 23.31 3.48 20.23
CA ALA A 232 22.81 3.81 21.56
C ALA A 232 23.81 3.44 22.66
N GLU A 233 24.52 2.33 22.54
CA GLU A 233 25.59 1.95 23.47
C GLU A 233 26.73 2.99 23.43
N GLU A 234 27.23 3.30 22.24
CA GLU A 234 28.31 4.29 22.03
C GLU A 234 27.90 5.72 22.41
N ALA A 235 26.62 6.06 22.32
CA ALA A 235 26.08 7.35 22.74
C ALA A 235 25.73 7.40 24.24
N GLY A 236 25.96 6.34 25.01
CA GLY A 236 25.61 6.25 26.44
C GLY A 236 24.10 6.18 26.71
N LEU A 237 23.31 5.78 25.72
CA LEU A 237 21.86 5.66 25.73
C LEU A 237 21.38 4.22 25.93
N ALA A 238 22.27 3.26 26.22
CA ALA A 238 21.89 1.84 26.41
C ALA A 238 20.74 1.65 27.42
N ARG A 239 20.69 2.45 28.49
CA ARG A 239 19.61 2.42 29.51
C ARG A 239 18.26 2.93 29.01
N GLU A 240 18.24 3.62 27.87
CA GLU A 240 17.02 4.11 27.23
C GLU A 240 16.34 3.02 26.38
N LEU A 241 17.05 1.94 26.05
CA LEU A 241 16.53 0.78 25.34
C LEU A 241 15.69 -0.13 26.26
N ASP A 242 14.63 0.46 26.83
CA ASP A 242 13.67 -0.23 27.69
C ASP A 242 12.29 -0.28 26.99
N PRO A 243 11.78 -1.49 26.69
CA PRO A 243 10.47 -1.69 26.05
C PRO A 243 9.33 -0.93 26.72
N ALA A 244 9.31 -0.87 28.05
CA ALA A 244 8.23 -0.25 28.82
C ALA A 244 8.27 1.29 28.74
N ARG A 245 9.46 1.86 28.60
CA ARG A 245 9.65 3.31 28.47
C ARG A 245 9.32 3.78 27.05
N VAL A 246 9.81 3.07 26.04
CA VAL A 246 9.64 3.47 24.63
C VAL A 246 8.21 3.28 24.09
N SER A 247 7.39 2.47 24.77
CA SER A 247 5.98 2.25 24.43
C SER A 247 5.04 3.36 24.93
N GLN A 248 5.50 4.28 25.78
CA GLN A 248 4.66 5.36 26.30
C GLN A 248 4.31 6.36 25.18
N ALA A 249 3.04 6.77 25.08
CA ALA A 249 2.59 7.70 24.04
C ALA A 249 3.36 9.04 24.07
N SER A 250 3.72 9.52 25.26
CA SER A 250 4.50 10.74 25.45
C SER A 250 6.00 10.59 25.23
N TRP A 251 6.52 9.37 25.07
CA TRP A 251 7.96 9.12 24.94
C TRP A 251 8.54 9.84 23.72
N TYR A 252 7.87 9.79 22.57
CA TYR A 252 8.37 10.43 21.36
C TYR A 252 8.57 11.95 21.51
N PRO A 253 7.53 12.74 21.87
CA PRO A 253 7.68 14.18 21.99
C PRO A 253 8.50 14.63 23.20
N ARG A 254 8.55 13.85 24.30
CA ARG A 254 9.22 14.29 25.54
C ARG A 254 10.65 13.78 25.71
N GLU A 255 10.95 12.59 25.22
CA GLU A 255 12.25 11.94 25.44
C GLU A 255 12.98 11.72 24.11
N PHE A 256 12.33 11.07 23.15
CA PHE A 256 13.02 10.65 21.93
C PHE A 256 13.49 11.85 21.11
N LYS A 257 12.55 12.69 20.65
CA LYS A 257 12.84 13.81 19.74
C LYS A 257 13.80 14.85 20.34
N PRO A 258 13.64 15.32 21.60
CA PRO A 258 14.51 16.36 22.13
C PRO A 258 15.85 15.84 22.68
N ARG A 259 15.92 14.61 23.21
CA ARG A 259 17.11 14.13 23.97
C ARG A 259 17.84 12.96 23.31
N ILE A 260 17.12 11.96 22.82
CA ILE A 260 17.70 10.71 22.30
C ILE A 260 18.13 10.88 20.83
N TYR A 261 17.25 11.42 19.98
CA TYR A 261 17.46 11.58 18.55
C TYR A 261 18.72 12.40 18.21
N PRO A 262 18.97 13.59 18.80
CA PRO A 262 20.16 14.38 18.47
C PRO A 262 21.47 13.65 18.80
N LYS A 263 21.49 12.89 19.91
CA LYS A 263 22.66 12.11 20.33
C LYS A 263 22.92 10.91 19.42
N LEU A 264 21.87 10.20 19.01
CA LEU A 264 21.98 9.13 18.03
C LEU A 264 22.48 9.65 16.67
N LEU A 265 21.96 10.79 16.23
CA LEU A 265 22.37 11.39 14.96
C LEU A 265 23.83 11.85 14.99
N ALA A 266 24.26 12.50 16.07
CA ALA A 266 25.65 12.88 16.25
C ALA A 266 26.59 11.65 16.26
N LYS A 267 26.23 10.61 17.00
CA LYS A 267 27.02 9.37 17.02
C LYS A 267 27.07 8.68 15.65
N ALA A 268 25.96 8.68 14.91
CA ALA A 268 25.93 8.15 13.56
C ALA A 268 26.75 8.96 12.54
N GLN A 269 27.00 10.25 12.81
CA GLN A 269 27.91 11.06 12.00
C GLN A 269 29.37 10.73 12.30
N GLU A 270 29.70 10.40 13.55
CA GLU A 270 31.02 9.94 13.98
C GLU A 270 31.36 8.53 13.46
N MET A 271 30.33 7.70 13.22
CA MET A 271 30.46 6.29 12.81
C MET A 271 29.76 6.01 11.47
N PRO A 272 30.27 6.55 10.34
CA PRO A 272 29.62 6.43 9.04
C PRO A 272 29.52 4.96 8.55
N GLU A 273 30.40 4.08 9.00
CA GLU A 273 30.42 2.64 8.69
C GLU A 273 29.18 1.89 9.17
N LEU A 274 28.48 2.41 10.17
CA LEU A 274 27.28 1.76 10.73
C LEU A 274 26.00 1.99 9.90
N GLY A 275 26.09 2.72 8.78
CA GLY A 275 25.13 2.63 7.67
C GLY A 275 23.64 2.74 8.03
N LEU A 276 23.20 3.85 8.62
CA LEU A 276 21.77 4.11 8.82
C LEU A 276 21.06 4.37 7.48
N ALA A 277 20.13 3.49 7.11
CA ALA A 277 19.37 3.58 5.85
C ALA A 277 18.47 4.83 5.77
N ASP A 278 17.88 5.25 6.90
CA ASP A 278 17.13 6.50 7.00
C ASP A 278 17.45 7.17 8.34
N ARG A 279 17.77 8.46 8.30
CA ARG A 279 18.15 9.30 9.45
C ARG A 279 17.00 10.18 9.93
N SER A 280 15.80 10.04 9.35
CA SER A 280 14.62 10.78 9.77
C SER A 280 14.27 10.47 11.24
N PRO A 281 13.77 11.46 12.01
CA PRO A 281 13.30 11.22 13.37
C PRO A 281 12.25 10.12 13.45
N TRP A 282 11.40 10.02 12.42
CA TRP A 282 10.31 9.05 12.34
C TRP A 282 10.82 7.61 12.15
N SER A 283 11.79 7.39 11.26
CA SER A 283 12.39 6.07 11.04
C SER A 283 13.29 5.64 12.20
N LEU A 284 14.03 6.57 12.79
CA LEU A 284 14.89 6.26 13.93
C LEU A 284 14.09 5.92 15.19
N GLN A 285 12.93 6.56 15.46
CA GLN A 285 12.11 6.14 16.61
C GLN A 285 11.58 4.72 16.44
N ALA A 286 11.20 4.34 15.21
CA ALA A 286 10.67 3.02 14.89
C ALA A 286 11.75 1.96 15.11
N SER A 287 12.95 2.21 14.60
CA SER A 287 14.11 1.34 14.79
C SER A 287 14.53 1.26 16.26
N PHE A 288 14.46 2.37 17.01
CA PHE A 288 14.77 2.40 18.44
C PHE A 288 13.78 1.59 19.29
N ARG A 289 12.49 1.64 18.96
CA ARG A 289 11.47 0.78 19.61
C ARG A 289 11.72 -0.69 19.37
N LEU A 290 12.12 -1.06 18.15
CA LEU A 290 12.47 -2.44 17.82
C LEU A 290 13.75 -2.87 18.55
N ALA A 291 14.77 -2.00 18.58
CA ALA A 291 16.03 -2.20 19.29
C ALA A 291 15.86 -2.38 20.80
N ALA A 292 14.90 -1.67 21.42
CA ALA A 292 14.60 -1.82 22.83
C ALA A 292 13.97 -3.18 23.15
N ARG A 293 13.17 -3.72 22.23
CA ARG A 293 12.41 -4.98 22.43
C ARG A 293 13.21 -6.25 22.27
N PHE A 294 14.21 -6.24 21.40
CA PHE A 294 15.00 -7.44 21.10
C PHE A 294 16.48 -7.21 21.40
N SER A 295 17.12 -8.25 21.95
CA SER A 295 18.57 -8.24 22.16
C SER A 295 19.30 -8.33 20.82
N SER A 296 20.55 -7.86 20.80
CA SER A 296 21.41 -7.98 19.61
C SER A 296 21.54 -9.42 19.12
N LYS A 297 21.58 -10.40 20.04
CA LYS A 297 21.59 -11.85 19.70
C LYS A 297 20.33 -12.26 18.93
N LYS A 298 19.14 -11.85 19.37
CA LYS A 298 17.87 -12.18 18.70
C LYS A 298 17.76 -11.54 17.33
N LEU A 299 18.10 -10.25 17.24
CA LEU A 299 18.08 -9.53 15.95
C LEU A 299 19.08 -10.13 14.96
N ALA A 300 20.30 -10.46 15.41
CA ALA A 300 21.30 -11.11 14.56
C ALA A 300 20.88 -12.51 14.11
N THR A 301 20.23 -13.29 14.99
CA THR A 301 19.67 -14.60 14.65
C THR A 301 18.59 -14.47 13.58
N ALA A 302 17.64 -13.55 13.75
CA ALA A 302 16.60 -13.30 12.76
C ALA A 302 17.15 -12.86 11.40
N VAL A 303 18.18 -11.99 11.38
CA VAL A 303 18.87 -11.61 10.14
C VAL A 303 19.57 -12.81 9.50
N ALA A 304 20.30 -13.61 10.30
CA ALA A 304 20.98 -14.80 9.81
C ALA A 304 19.99 -15.81 9.22
N ASP A 305 18.84 -16.02 9.87
CA ASP A 305 17.75 -16.84 9.38
C ASP A 305 17.21 -16.29 8.06
N LEU A 306 16.86 -15.00 7.98
CA LEU A 306 16.34 -14.38 6.75
C LEU A 306 17.31 -14.48 5.56
N LEU A 307 18.62 -14.38 5.82
CA LEU A 307 19.66 -14.51 4.80
C LEU A 307 19.88 -15.97 4.40
N ARG A 308 20.06 -16.87 5.38
CA ARG A 308 20.26 -18.31 5.16
C ARG A 308 19.09 -18.92 4.43
N PHE A 309 17.88 -18.58 4.84
CA PHE A 309 16.67 -19.06 4.19
C PHE A 309 16.36 -18.32 2.89
N GLY A 310 16.99 -17.17 2.61
CA GLY A 310 16.95 -16.54 1.29
C GLY A 310 17.55 -17.42 0.20
N ALA A 311 18.62 -18.16 0.50
CA ALA A 311 19.20 -19.16 -0.40
C ALA A 311 18.26 -20.36 -0.59
N LEU A 312 17.63 -20.85 0.49
CA LEU A 312 16.63 -21.93 0.41
C LEU A 312 15.33 -21.50 -0.29
N ARG A 313 14.94 -20.21 -0.20
CA ARG A 313 13.86 -19.65 -1.02
C ARG A 313 14.22 -19.71 -2.49
N ALA A 314 15.45 -19.38 -2.88
CA ALA A 314 15.85 -19.43 -4.29
C ALA A 314 15.80 -20.85 -4.90
N GLU A 315 15.94 -21.90 -4.07
CA GLU A 315 16.02 -23.30 -4.52
C GLU A 315 14.76 -24.15 -4.25
N GLY A 316 13.89 -23.76 -3.32
CA GLY A 316 12.76 -24.57 -2.84
C GLY A 316 11.36 -24.11 -3.27
N LEU A 317 10.36 -24.97 -3.14
CA LEU A 317 8.95 -24.73 -3.52
C LEU A 317 8.17 -23.82 -2.53
N GLU A 318 8.61 -23.69 -1.28
CA GLU A 318 7.83 -23.03 -0.21
C GLU A 318 8.44 -21.68 0.23
N PRO A 319 7.91 -20.54 -0.25
CA PRO A 319 8.55 -19.24 -0.07
C PRO A 319 8.33 -18.61 1.33
N TRP A 320 7.30 -19.03 2.07
CA TRP A 320 6.89 -18.38 3.32
C TRP A 320 7.48 -18.99 4.59
N ALA A 321 7.77 -20.30 4.62
CA ALA A 321 8.33 -20.97 5.79
C ALA A 321 9.60 -20.27 6.33
N PRO A 322 10.57 -19.87 5.48
CA PRO A 322 11.68 -18.96 5.82
C PRO A 322 11.32 -17.67 6.58
N VAL A 323 10.30 -16.97 6.09
CA VAL A 323 9.86 -15.68 6.63
C VAL A 323 9.20 -15.87 7.99
N VAL A 324 8.38 -16.92 8.10
CA VAL A 324 7.69 -17.30 9.34
C VAL A 324 8.69 -17.78 10.40
N LEU A 325 9.70 -18.57 10.02
CA LEU A 325 10.73 -19.06 10.93
C LEU A 325 11.59 -17.92 11.49
N ALA A 326 12.00 -16.96 10.65
CA ALA A 326 12.74 -15.80 11.11
C ALA A 326 11.90 -14.85 11.98
N TYR A 327 10.62 -14.68 11.65
CA TYR A 327 9.69 -13.98 12.53
C TYR A 327 9.58 -14.70 13.88
N ALA A 328 9.44 -16.03 13.88
CA ALA A 328 9.38 -16.84 15.08
C ALA A 328 10.68 -16.79 15.91
N SER A 329 11.87 -16.69 15.29
CA SER A 329 13.15 -16.66 16.02
C SER A 329 13.37 -15.38 16.85
N LEU A 330 12.66 -14.28 16.54
CA LEU A 330 12.56 -13.11 17.43
C LEU A 330 11.87 -13.46 18.77
N PHE A 331 10.94 -14.43 18.75
CA PHE A 331 10.09 -14.79 19.88
C PHE A 331 10.40 -16.14 20.50
N ALA A 332 11.17 -16.99 19.82
CA ALA A 332 11.63 -18.26 20.37
C ALA A 332 12.20 -18.00 21.77
N ALA A 333 11.60 -18.66 22.76
CA ALA A 333 12.10 -18.66 24.11
C ALA A 333 13.54 -19.16 24.04
N SER A 334 14.47 -18.35 24.53
CA SER A 334 15.85 -18.75 24.72
C SER A 334 15.88 -19.84 25.79
N ASN A 335 15.56 -21.08 25.41
CA ASN A 335 15.96 -22.26 26.15
C ASN A 335 17.43 -22.53 25.86
N SER A 336 18.28 -21.67 26.41
CA SER A 336 19.70 -21.95 26.65
C SER A 336 20.26 -20.79 27.45
N SER A 337 20.31 -21.01 28.77
CA SER A 337 21.38 -20.65 29.71
C SER A 337 22.10 -19.31 29.51
#